data_AF-A0A9P6KVJ7-F1
#
_entry.id   AF-A0A9P6KVJ7-F1
#
_cell.length_a   1.000
_cell.length_b   1.000
_cell.length_c   1.000
_cell.angle_alpha   90.00
_cell.angle_beta   90.00
_cell.angle_gamma   90.00
#
_symmetry.space_group_name_H-M   'P 1'
#
loop_
_entity.id
_entity.type
_entity.pdbx_description
1 polymer ?
#
loop_
_entity_poly.entity_id
_entity_poly.type
_entity_poly.pdbx_seq_one_letter_code
_entity_poly.pdbx_strand_id
1 'polypeptide(L)'
;MGCCFSRPDSDDALANQPSASQRNINNPTPPSASAVTSPRGSASQPVAENRPNIPIKPIDPAHRSKLPKTLASPTVGSHRNHVPPLGQSMSGQWTRQRLEKERNDWWDTRTTGSADIWAALRSMVQSLQAGDVREAQVLLDATECTCPNGMLWRGIFDNRGEWYKVPEWIVIEPDGLVEEEDLKEEAGSVGEDDGKEVEVEELGGEVKVLCRLSSTGKDYRIDARKGERVGSLVTKLKAKAGLGPFMTIRVVYGGKIFGENQPLESHPFWNYDAKHVLVAMVFE
;
A
#
# COMPACT_ATOMS: atom_id res chain seq x y z
N MET A 1 3.85 -70.41 20.47
CA MET A 1 3.03 -71.25 19.58
C MET A 1 3.76 -71.36 18.24
N GLY A 2 3.75 -72.53 17.59
CA GLY A 2 4.54 -72.79 16.38
C GLY A 2 3.79 -72.48 15.08
N CYS A 3 4.56 -72.27 14.01
CA CYS A 3 4.06 -72.07 12.65
C CYS A 3 3.72 -73.41 11.97
N CYS A 4 2.70 -73.45 11.11
CA CYS A 4 2.64 -74.35 9.95
C CYS A 4 1.58 -73.87 8.93
N PHE A 5 1.90 -73.98 7.64
CA PHE A 5 0.96 -73.80 6.51
C PHE A 5 0.46 -75.17 6.04
N SER A 6 -0.74 -75.24 5.44
CA SER A 6 -1.12 -76.28 4.47
C SER A 6 -2.28 -75.86 3.55
N ARG A 7 -2.11 -76.21 2.27
CA ARG A 7 -3.08 -76.40 1.17
C ARG A 7 -2.95 -77.90 0.73
N PRO A 8 -3.63 -78.49 -0.28
CA PRO A 8 -4.31 -77.88 -1.45
C PRO A 8 -5.60 -78.62 -1.97
N ASP A 9 -6.00 -78.31 -3.22
CA ASP A 9 -6.71 -79.13 -4.25
C ASP A 9 -8.14 -79.69 -4.00
N SER A 10 -8.96 -80.05 -5.01
CA SER A 10 -8.75 -80.19 -6.49
C SER A 10 -9.94 -79.68 -7.35
N ASP A 11 -9.84 -79.83 -8.68
CA ASP A 11 -10.81 -79.61 -9.79
C ASP A 11 -12.05 -80.57 -9.76
N ASP A 12 -13.06 -80.62 -10.66
CA ASP A 12 -13.37 -80.04 -12.00
C ASP A 12 -14.93 -79.76 -12.09
N ALA A 13 -15.79 -79.77 -13.14
CA ALA A 13 -15.81 -80.13 -14.57
C ALA A 13 -16.95 -79.44 -15.37
N LEU A 14 -17.00 -79.65 -16.70
CA LEU A 14 -17.92 -78.98 -17.66
C LEU A 14 -19.15 -79.83 -18.11
N ALA A 15 -20.30 -79.17 -18.34
CA ALA A 15 -21.23 -79.31 -19.51
C ALA A 15 -22.50 -78.44 -19.25
N ASN A 16 -23.06 -77.55 -20.11
CA ASN A 16 -23.11 -77.31 -21.57
C ASN A 16 -24.37 -77.90 -22.30
N GLN A 17 -24.80 -77.19 -23.36
CA GLN A 17 -25.94 -77.40 -24.29
C GLN A 17 -27.28 -76.69 -23.94
N PRO A 18 -28.12 -76.31 -24.95
CA PRO A 18 -28.92 -75.08 -24.89
C PRO A 18 -30.38 -75.22 -25.44
N SER A 19 -31.07 -74.09 -25.66
CA SER A 19 -32.11 -73.96 -26.70
C SER A 19 -32.34 -72.50 -27.09
N ALA A 20 -32.88 -72.28 -28.30
CA ALA A 20 -32.99 -70.97 -28.94
C ALA A 20 -34.45 -70.56 -29.21
N SER A 21 -34.67 -69.25 -29.36
CA SER A 21 -35.79 -68.66 -30.11
C SER A 21 -35.41 -67.25 -30.58
N GLN A 22 -36.06 -66.75 -31.64
CA GLN A 22 -35.54 -65.65 -32.47
C GLN A 22 -36.50 -64.44 -32.59
N ARG A 23 -35.89 -63.25 -32.76
CA ARG A 23 -36.38 -62.03 -33.47
C ARG A 23 -37.68 -61.34 -33.00
N ASN A 24 -37.53 -60.13 -32.46
CA ASN A 24 -38.08 -58.88 -33.03
C ASN A 24 -37.36 -57.68 -32.34
N ILE A 25 -36.51 -56.89 -33.02
CA ILE A 25 -36.81 -55.66 -33.80
C ILE A 25 -37.56 -54.55 -33.01
N ASN A 26 -36.84 -53.44 -32.85
CA ASN A 26 -37.28 -52.07 -32.47
C ASN A 26 -37.75 -51.77 -31.03
N ASN A 27 -36.93 -51.05 -30.26
CA ASN A 27 -37.38 -50.03 -29.30
C ASN A 27 -36.21 -49.04 -28.98
N PRO A 28 -36.47 -47.75 -28.65
CA PRO A 28 -35.41 -46.76 -28.44
C PRO A 28 -34.82 -46.73 -27.01
N THR A 29 -33.74 -45.96 -26.87
CA THR A 29 -32.79 -45.91 -25.75
C THR A 29 -33.36 -45.45 -24.40
N PRO A 30 -32.96 -46.12 -23.29
CA PRO A 30 -32.72 -45.48 -22.00
C PRO A 30 -31.23 -45.54 -21.61
N PRO A 31 -30.59 -44.43 -21.17
CA PRO A 31 -29.17 -44.44 -20.78
C PRO A 31 -28.98 -44.71 -19.28
N SER A 32 -28.15 -45.70 -18.92
CA SER A 32 -27.50 -45.78 -17.59
C SER A 32 -26.30 -46.72 -17.56
N ALA A 33 -25.26 -46.27 -16.85
CA ALA A 33 -24.17 -47.04 -16.21
C ALA A 33 -23.48 -48.20 -16.98
N SER A 34 -22.22 -47.95 -17.39
CA SER A 34 -21.06 -48.44 -16.63
C SER A 34 -19.73 -47.85 -17.13
N ALA A 35 -18.70 -47.92 -16.29
CA ALA A 35 -17.45 -47.18 -16.43
C ALA A 35 -16.48 -47.71 -17.49
N VAL A 36 -15.69 -46.79 -18.07
CA VAL A 36 -14.26 -46.99 -18.36
C VAL A 36 -13.50 -45.86 -17.67
N THR A 37 -12.50 -46.22 -16.87
CA THR A 37 -11.60 -45.26 -16.23
C THR A 37 -10.47 -44.87 -17.18
N SER A 38 -9.98 -43.62 -17.08
CA SER A 38 -8.77 -43.16 -17.74
C SER A 38 -7.98 -42.25 -16.78
N PRO A 39 -6.67 -42.45 -16.62
CA PRO A 39 -5.95 -41.88 -15.49
C PRO A 39 -5.44 -40.45 -15.72
N ARG A 40 -5.56 -39.64 -14.65
CA ARG A 40 -4.52 -38.69 -14.22
C ARG A 40 -4.09 -37.61 -15.23
N GLY A 41 -5.05 -36.85 -15.75
CA GLY A 41 -4.83 -35.41 -15.87
C GLY A 41 -4.89 -34.79 -14.48
N SER A 42 -3.78 -34.21 -13.99
CA SER A 42 -3.73 -33.54 -12.67
C SER A 42 -4.41 -32.16 -12.70
N ALA A 43 -5.69 -32.12 -13.04
CA ALA A 43 -6.52 -30.95 -12.83
C ALA A 43 -6.72 -30.78 -11.32
N SER A 44 -6.01 -29.81 -10.73
CA SER A 44 -6.26 -29.37 -9.36
C SER A 44 -7.71 -28.92 -9.27
N GLN A 45 -8.51 -29.64 -8.47
CA GLN A 45 -9.88 -29.23 -8.20
C GLN A 45 -9.86 -27.85 -7.53
N PRO A 46 -10.78 -26.93 -7.89
CA PRO A 46 -10.93 -25.69 -7.15
C PRO A 46 -11.47 -26.03 -5.75
N VAL A 47 -10.57 -26.10 -4.77
CA VAL A 47 -10.89 -26.25 -3.35
C VAL A 47 -11.56 -24.95 -2.88
N ALA A 48 -12.85 -24.86 -3.18
CA ALA A 48 -13.77 -23.81 -2.73
C ALA A 48 -14.29 -24.08 -1.30
N GLU A 49 -13.46 -24.72 -0.47
CA GLU A 49 -13.74 -24.97 0.93
C GLU A 49 -13.55 -23.67 1.73
N ASN A 50 -14.62 -22.86 1.75
CA ASN A 50 -14.88 -21.82 2.75
C ASN A 50 -13.68 -20.93 3.14
N ARG A 51 -12.88 -20.50 2.16
CA ARG A 51 -11.69 -19.67 2.39
C ARG A 51 -12.08 -18.33 3.04
N PRO A 52 -11.55 -17.96 4.21
CA PRO A 52 -11.75 -16.62 4.80
C PRO A 52 -10.97 -15.52 4.05
N ASN A 53 -10.14 -15.90 3.08
CA ASN A 53 -9.30 -15.01 2.29
C ASN A 53 -10.02 -14.49 1.05
N ILE A 54 -10.09 -13.17 0.91
CA ILE A 54 -10.22 -12.53 -0.40
C ILE A 54 -8.87 -12.75 -1.13
N PRO A 55 -8.86 -13.19 -2.40
CA PRO A 55 -7.60 -13.36 -3.14
C PRO A 55 -6.81 -12.05 -3.21
N ILE A 56 -5.48 -12.16 -3.24
CA ILE A 56 -4.58 -10.99 -3.28
C ILE A 56 -4.90 -10.15 -4.52
N LYS A 57 -5.09 -8.85 -4.31
CA LYS A 57 -5.31 -7.86 -5.35
C LYS A 57 -3.95 -7.39 -5.90
N PRO A 58 -3.80 -7.19 -7.22
CA PRO A 58 -2.62 -6.54 -7.78
C PRO A 58 -2.43 -5.15 -7.16
N ILE A 59 -1.18 -4.67 -7.16
CA ILE A 59 -0.90 -3.25 -7.00
C ILE A 59 -1.39 -2.56 -8.28
N ASP A 60 -2.23 -1.54 -8.13
CA ASP A 60 -2.58 -0.65 -9.24
C ASP A 60 -1.34 0.18 -9.61
N PRO A 61 -0.87 0.16 -10.88
CA PRO A 61 0.34 0.87 -11.29
C PRO A 61 0.23 2.41 -11.18
N ALA A 62 -0.99 2.96 -11.04
CA ALA A 62 -1.21 4.37 -10.74
C ALA A 62 -1.29 4.67 -9.23
N HIS A 63 -1.42 3.66 -8.36
CA HIS A 63 -1.44 3.87 -6.91
C HIS A 63 -0.04 4.26 -6.41
N ARG A 64 0.03 5.31 -5.61
CA ARG A 64 1.26 5.74 -4.93
C ARG A 64 1.03 5.83 -3.43
N SER A 65 2.02 5.37 -2.67
CA SER A 65 2.00 5.45 -1.22
C SER A 65 2.43 6.85 -0.76
N LYS A 66 2.24 7.15 0.52
CA LYS A 66 2.79 8.38 1.11
C LYS A 66 4.20 8.11 1.58
N LEU A 67 5.12 9.01 1.27
CA LEU A 67 6.49 8.97 1.78
C LEU A 67 6.50 8.77 3.29
N PRO A 68 7.47 8.01 3.83
CA PRO A 68 7.62 7.88 5.26
C PRO A 68 7.81 9.27 5.89
N LYS A 69 6.97 9.58 6.88
CA LYS A 69 7.43 10.47 7.95
C LYS A 69 8.50 9.65 8.68
N THR A 70 9.76 10.00 8.45
CA THR A 70 10.95 9.22 8.83
C THR A 70 10.79 8.60 10.22
N LEU A 71 11.17 7.33 10.36
CA LEU A 71 11.11 6.63 11.64
C LEU A 71 12.09 7.29 12.61
N ALA A 72 11.62 8.28 13.37
CA ALA A 72 12.35 8.89 14.46
C ALA A 72 12.63 7.80 15.50
N SER A 73 13.88 7.33 15.56
CA SER A 73 14.33 6.30 16.48
C SER A 73 13.88 6.65 17.91
N PRO A 74 13.11 5.79 18.60
CA PRO A 74 12.50 6.11 19.88
C PRO A 74 13.53 5.96 21.02
N THR A 75 14.53 6.84 21.07
CA THR A 75 15.59 6.80 22.10
C THR A 75 16.15 8.20 22.39
N VAL A 76 16.53 8.44 23.64
CA VAL A 76 17.05 9.70 24.20
C VAL A 76 16.06 10.88 24.17
N GLY A 77 15.30 11.01 25.27
CA GLY A 77 14.52 12.21 25.54
C GLY A 77 15.41 13.42 25.88
N SER A 78 14.79 14.61 25.93
CA SER A 78 15.46 15.87 26.27
C SER A 78 16.29 15.80 27.54
N HIS A 79 17.62 15.93 27.43
CA HIS A 79 18.40 16.99 28.11
C HIS A 79 19.91 16.95 27.75
N ARG A 80 20.51 18.16 27.67
CA ARG A 80 21.95 18.51 27.65
C ARG A 80 22.70 18.51 26.30
N ASN A 81 23.08 19.74 25.92
CA ASN A 81 24.38 20.17 25.37
C ASN A 81 24.92 19.50 24.09
N HIS A 82 24.46 20.02 22.95
CA HIS A 82 25.29 20.48 21.82
C HIS A 82 26.65 19.78 21.58
N VAL A 83 26.63 18.78 20.71
CA VAL A 83 27.59 18.68 19.60
C VAL A 83 26.77 18.39 18.33
N PRO A 84 26.78 19.25 17.30
CA PRO A 84 26.15 18.93 16.02
C PRO A 84 26.93 17.80 15.34
N PRO A 85 26.28 16.71 14.88
CA PRO A 85 26.95 15.71 14.05
C PRO A 85 27.37 16.34 12.72
N LEU A 86 28.64 16.19 12.33
CA LEU A 86 29.04 16.38 10.93
C LEU A 86 28.41 15.25 10.11
N GLY A 87 27.36 15.54 9.36
CA GLY A 87 26.72 14.56 8.49
C GLY A 87 25.24 14.78 8.25
N GLN A 88 24.94 15.63 7.28
CA GLN A 88 23.71 15.66 6.45
C GLN A 88 22.33 15.87 7.13
N SER A 89 21.58 16.76 6.48
CA SER A 89 20.14 16.97 6.66
C SER A 89 19.36 15.64 6.62
N MET A 90 18.77 15.21 7.75
CA MET A 90 17.77 14.12 7.75
C MET A 90 16.52 14.47 6.92
N SER A 91 16.29 15.77 6.70
CA SER A 91 15.35 16.38 5.76
C SER A 91 15.85 16.41 4.30
N GLY A 92 16.94 15.71 3.96
CA GLY A 92 17.33 15.48 2.56
C GLY A 92 16.22 14.78 1.78
N GLN A 93 16.11 15.10 0.49
CA GLN A 93 15.09 14.59 -0.41
C GLN A 93 15.06 13.04 -0.46
N TRP A 94 13.92 12.47 -0.84
CA TRP A 94 13.74 11.02 -0.91
C TRP A 94 14.23 10.48 -2.26
N THR A 95 15.48 10.04 -2.32
CA THR A 95 16.00 9.33 -3.50
C THR A 95 15.54 7.87 -3.53
N ARG A 96 15.57 7.26 -4.73
CA ARG A 96 15.22 5.85 -4.93
C ARG A 96 16.11 4.91 -4.11
N GLN A 97 17.42 5.17 -4.04
CA GLN A 97 18.35 4.37 -3.22
C GLN A 97 18.09 4.54 -1.72
N ARG A 98 17.79 5.76 -1.25
CA ARG A 98 17.43 6.00 0.16
C ARG A 98 16.17 5.23 0.54
N LEU A 99 15.14 5.24 -0.30
CA LEU A 99 13.91 4.47 -0.09
C LEU A 99 14.21 2.97 0.00
N GLU A 100 15.00 2.42 -0.92
CA GLU A 100 15.35 1.00 -0.93
C GLU A 100 16.17 0.60 0.30
N LYS A 101 17.08 1.45 0.77
CA LYS A 101 17.78 1.25 2.03
C LYS A 101 16.81 1.24 3.21
N GLU A 102 15.99 2.28 3.39
CA GLU A 102 15.03 2.34 4.50
C GLU A 102 13.99 1.21 4.44
N ARG A 103 13.65 0.69 3.25
CA ARG A 103 12.84 -0.54 3.07
C ARG A 103 13.55 -1.78 3.63
N ASN A 104 14.83 -1.99 3.31
CA ASN A 104 15.60 -3.12 3.82
C ASN A 104 15.82 -3.02 5.34
N ASP A 105 16.22 -1.85 5.84
CA ASP A 105 16.34 -1.56 7.29
C ASP A 105 15.00 -1.83 8.03
N TRP A 106 13.86 -1.57 7.39
CA TRP A 106 12.54 -1.89 7.97
C TRP A 106 12.25 -3.39 8.05
N TRP A 107 12.60 -4.18 7.03
CA TRP A 107 12.45 -5.65 7.07
C TRP A 107 13.37 -6.28 8.11
N ASP A 108 14.64 -5.86 8.15
CA ASP A 108 15.64 -6.47 9.02
C ASP A 108 15.43 -6.09 10.51
N THR A 109 14.62 -5.06 10.80
CA THR A 109 14.14 -4.72 12.15
C THR A 109 12.85 -5.45 12.57
N ARG A 110 12.35 -6.44 11.82
CA ARG A 110 11.17 -7.26 12.22
C ARG A 110 11.56 -8.39 13.17
N THR A 111 11.36 -8.18 14.48
CA THR A 111 11.67 -9.16 15.55
C THR A 111 10.44 -9.76 16.24
N THR A 112 9.22 -9.36 15.86
CA THR A 112 7.96 -9.75 16.51
C THR A 112 7.17 -10.76 15.68
N GLY A 113 6.80 -11.91 16.25
CA GLY A 113 6.10 -12.99 15.53
C GLY A 113 7.07 -14.03 14.95
N SER A 114 6.63 -14.81 13.95
CA SER A 114 7.47 -15.81 13.29
C SER A 114 8.40 -15.18 12.23
N ALA A 115 9.68 -15.51 12.29
CA ALA A 115 10.67 -15.09 11.29
C ALA A 115 10.39 -15.68 9.90
N ASP A 116 9.91 -16.93 9.84
CA ASP A 116 9.59 -17.62 8.58
C ASP A 116 8.45 -16.91 7.84
N ILE A 117 7.47 -16.40 8.59
CA ILE A 117 6.32 -15.67 8.05
C ILE A 117 6.74 -14.27 7.58
N TRP A 118 7.67 -13.60 8.26
CA TRP A 118 8.28 -12.36 7.75
C TRP A 118 9.09 -12.58 6.46
N ALA A 119 9.86 -13.68 6.37
CA ALA A 119 10.63 -14.03 5.18
C ALA A 119 9.72 -14.36 3.98
N ALA A 120 8.66 -15.14 4.21
CA ALA A 120 7.64 -15.41 3.21
C ALA A 120 6.92 -14.13 2.78
N LEU A 121 6.53 -13.27 3.72
CA LEU A 121 5.84 -12.00 3.43
C LEU A 121 6.72 -11.00 2.65
N ARG A 122 8.05 -10.97 2.90
CA ARG A 122 9.02 -10.21 2.08
C ARG A 122 9.00 -10.71 0.63
N SER A 123 8.98 -12.04 0.45
CA SER A 123 8.92 -12.69 -0.87
C SER A 123 7.57 -12.44 -1.57
N MET A 124 6.43 -12.57 -0.86
CA MET A 124 5.10 -12.23 -1.39
C MET A 124 5.03 -10.78 -1.89
N VAL A 125 5.65 -9.84 -1.17
CA VAL A 125 5.72 -8.43 -1.57
C VAL A 125 6.59 -8.24 -2.82
N GLN A 126 7.71 -8.95 -2.94
CA GLN A 126 8.57 -8.91 -4.14
C GLN A 126 7.84 -9.47 -5.37
N SER A 127 7.20 -10.64 -5.27
CA SER A 127 6.37 -11.19 -6.36
C SER A 127 5.23 -10.23 -6.74
N LEU A 128 4.58 -9.59 -5.76
CA LEU A 128 3.52 -8.62 -6.02
C LEU A 128 4.04 -7.34 -6.71
N GLN A 129 5.27 -6.91 -6.43
CA GLN A 129 5.95 -5.80 -7.11
C GLN A 129 6.40 -6.16 -8.53
N ALA A 130 6.76 -7.43 -8.80
CA ALA A 130 7.00 -7.94 -10.14
C ALA A 130 5.71 -8.10 -10.99
N GLY A 131 4.54 -8.08 -10.34
CA GLY A 131 3.23 -8.29 -10.97
C GLY A 131 2.72 -9.73 -10.88
N ASP A 132 3.50 -10.66 -10.33
CA ASP A 132 3.17 -12.08 -10.17
C ASP A 132 2.30 -12.35 -8.94
N VAL A 133 1.08 -11.78 -8.97
CA VAL A 133 0.03 -11.96 -7.95
C VAL A 133 -0.25 -13.44 -7.66
N ARG A 134 -0.07 -14.33 -8.66
CA ARG A 134 -0.26 -15.78 -8.50
C ARG A 134 0.78 -16.41 -7.58
N GLU A 135 2.04 -16.00 -7.67
CA GLU A 135 3.11 -16.51 -6.80
C GLU A 135 2.89 -16.01 -5.36
N ALA A 136 2.56 -14.72 -5.20
CA ALA A 136 2.18 -14.17 -3.90
C ALA A 136 0.98 -14.92 -3.28
N GLN A 137 -0.01 -15.32 -4.09
CA GLN A 137 -1.16 -16.11 -3.61
C GLN A 137 -0.79 -17.54 -3.24
N VAL A 138 0.04 -18.21 -4.04
CA VAL A 138 0.55 -19.56 -3.74
C VAL A 138 1.37 -19.55 -2.45
N LEU A 139 2.19 -18.53 -2.24
CA LEU A 139 3.01 -18.41 -1.02
C LEU A 139 2.15 -18.07 0.22
N LEU A 140 1.12 -17.23 0.09
CA LEU A 140 0.15 -16.97 1.17
C LEU A 140 -0.62 -18.25 1.58
N ASP A 141 -1.08 -19.02 0.59
CA ASP A 141 -1.73 -20.32 0.79
C ASP A 141 -0.77 -21.32 1.47
N ALA A 142 0.50 -21.36 1.04
CA ALA A 142 1.52 -22.28 1.55
C ALA A 142 1.97 -21.97 2.99
N THR A 143 1.85 -20.71 3.46
CA THR A 143 2.11 -20.34 4.86
C THR A 143 0.88 -20.39 5.76
N GLU A 144 -0.24 -20.98 5.30
CA GLU A 144 -1.54 -21.02 6.00
C GLU A 144 -2.05 -19.64 6.46
N CYS A 145 -1.61 -18.56 5.79
CA CYS A 145 -1.81 -17.20 6.26
C CYS A 145 -3.13 -16.60 5.76
N THR A 146 -3.74 -15.78 6.61
CA THR A 146 -5.06 -15.19 6.39
C THR A 146 -4.95 -13.71 6.03
N CYS A 147 -5.39 -13.33 4.83
CA CYS A 147 -5.49 -11.94 4.37
C CYS A 147 -6.96 -11.61 4.04
N PRO A 148 -7.77 -11.17 5.03
CA PRO A 148 -9.21 -10.95 4.83
C PRO A 148 -9.50 -9.77 3.90
N ASN A 149 -8.52 -8.88 3.67
CA ASN A 149 -8.67 -7.71 2.81
C ASN A 149 -8.24 -7.95 1.35
N GLY A 150 -7.50 -9.04 1.07
CA GLY A 150 -6.81 -9.24 -0.21
C GLY A 150 -5.75 -8.15 -0.51
N MET A 151 -5.12 -7.58 0.52
CA MET A 151 -4.14 -6.47 0.42
C MET A 151 -3.01 -6.67 1.44
N LEU A 152 -1.81 -7.06 1.00
CA LEU A 152 -0.68 -7.34 1.90
C LEU A 152 -0.28 -6.13 2.77
N TRP A 153 -0.42 -4.91 2.25
CA TRP A 153 -0.16 -3.66 2.97
C TRP A 153 -1.26 -3.24 3.97
N ARG A 154 -2.31 -4.06 4.13
CA ARG A 154 -3.24 -4.00 5.28
C ARG A 154 -2.88 -5.03 6.37
N GLY A 155 -1.84 -5.83 6.12
CA GLY A 155 -1.35 -6.89 6.99
C GLY A 155 -2.00 -8.25 6.74
N ILE A 156 -1.30 -9.30 7.17
CA ILE A 156 -1.77 -10.69 7.18
C ILE A 156 -1.83 -11.21 8.62
N PHE A 157 -2.59 -12.28 8.84
CA PHE A 157 -2.65 -13.01 10.10
C PHE A 157 -2.05 -14.41 9.91
N ASP A 158 -1.31 -14.94 10.88
CA ASP A 158 -0.90 -16.34 10.87
C ASP A 158 -1.96 -17.28 11.49
N ASN A 159 -1.70 -18.59 11.43
CA ASN A 159 -2.55 -19.62 12.03
C ASN A 159 -2.61 -19.58 13.58
N ARG A 160 -1.81 -18.72 14.23
CA ARG A 160 -1.86 -18.43 15.67
C ARG A 160 -2.63 -17.14 15.99
N GLY A 161 -2.98 -16.35 14.99
CA GLY A 161 -3.70 -15.06 15.11
C GLY A 161 -2.79 -13.83 15.25
N GLU A 162 -1.47 -13.96 15.12
CA GLU A 162 -0.55 -12.82 15.16
C GLU A 162 -0.69 -11.94 13.90
N TRP A 163 -0.63 -10.61 14.05
CA TRP A 163 -0.90 -9.66 12.96
C TRP A 163 0.36 -9.01 12.38
N TYR A 164 0.76 -9.47 11.19
CA TYR A 164 1.96 -9.03 10.48
C TYR A 164 1.63 -7.81 9.62
N LYS A 165 1.73 -6.62 10.22
CA LYS A 165 1.38 -5.34 9.58
C LYS A 165 2.55 -4.73 8.81
N VAL A 166 2.42 -4.65 7.49
CA VAL A 166 3.40 -4.00 6.59
C VAL A 166 2.95 -2.57 6.23
N PRO A 167 3.79 -1.52 6.39
CA PRO A 167 3.50 -0.17 5.92
C PRO A 167 3.34 -0.06 4.40
N GLU A 168 2.49 0.85 3.94
CA GLU A 168 2.13 1.00 2.53
C GLU A 168 3.34 1.34 1.62
N TRP A 169 4.31 2.11 2.13
CA TRP A 169 5.54 2.49 1.41
C TRP A 169 6.57 1.36 1.21
N ILE A 170 6.45 0.26 1.96
CA ILE A 170 7.26 -0.94 1.75
C ILE A 170 6.80 -1.69 0.49
N VAL A 171 5.48 -1.73 0.28
CA VAL A 171 4.83 -2.53 -0.78
C VAL A 171 4.60 -1.72 -2.06
N ILE A 172 4.20 -0.46 -1.93
CA ILE A 172 3.83 0.43 -3.04
C ILE A 172 4.84 1.59 -3.11
N GLU A 173 5.29 1.94 -4.32
CA GLU A 173 6.18 3.09 -4.51
C GLU A 173 5.52 4.40 -4.02
N PRO A 174 6.24 5.22 -3.25
CA PRO A 174 5.71 6.50 -2.79
C PRO A 174 5.73 7.55 -3.89
N ASP A 175 4.85 8.55 -3.74
CA ASP A 175 4.87 9.75 -4.57
C ASP A 175 5.99 10.72 -4.18
N GLY A 176 6.51 11.52 -5.10
CA GLY A 176 7.54 12.53 -4.84
C GLY A 176 8.94 11.98 -4.52
N LEU A 177 9.36 10.90 -5.20
CA LEU A 177 10.78 10.52 -5.26
C LEU A 177 11.54 11.47 -6.20
N VAL A 178 12.80 11.78 -5.85
CA VAL A 178 13.73 12.55 -6.70
C VAL A 178 14.78 11.59 -7.26
N GLU A 179 15.16 11.76 -8.53
CA GLU A 179 16.20 10.92 -9.15
C GLU A 179 17.59 11.53 -8.90
N GLU A 180 18.61 10.68 -8.83
CA GLU A 180 19.97 11.13 -8.43
C GLU A 180 20.75 11.81 -9.57
N GLU A 181 20.05 12.01 -10.69
CA GLU A 181 20.51 12.74 -11.87
C GLU A 181 20.12 14.22 -11.74
N ASP A 182 18.88 14.53 -11.31
CA ASP A 182 18.45 15.89 -10.91
C ASP A 182 19.40 16.49 -9.86
N LEU A 183 19.74 15.67 -8.85
CA LEU A 183 20.64 16.04 -7.74
C LEU A 183 22.11 16.25 -8.16
N LYS A 184 22.50 15.87 -9.37
CA LYS A 184 23.87 16.07 -9.89
C LYS A 184 24.01 17.32 -10.74
N GLU A 185 22.96 17.77 -11.43
CA GLU A 185 23.04 18.99 -12.25
C GLU A 185 23.14 20.24 -11.36
N GLU A 186 22.38 20.29 -10.25
CA GLU A 186 22.47 21.34 -9.20
C GLU A 186 23.89 21.51 -8.61
N ALA A 187 24.68 20.43 -8.54
CA ALA A 187 26.03 20.47 -7.97
C ALA A 187 27.09 21.10 -8.90
N GLY A 188 26.73 21.46 -10.14
CA GLY A 188 27.68 21.82 -11.20
C GLY A 188 28.10 23.30 -11.27
N SER A 189 27.43 24.23 -10.59
CA SER A 189 27.56 25.68 -10.85
C SER A 189 27.86 26.53 -9.61
N VAL A 190 28.97 26.25 -8.92
CA VAL A 190 29.51 27.18 -7.90
C VAL A 190 30.50 28.15 -8.57
N GLY A 191 30.04 29.38 -8.81
CA GLY A 191 30.87 30.52 -9.19
C GLY A 191 30.55 31.73 -8.31
N GLU A 192 31.56 32.39 -7.77
CA GLU A 192 31.42 33.57 -6.91
C GLU A 192 31.06 34.82 -7.72
N ASP A 193 29.99 35.53 -7.35
CA ASP A 193 29.91 36.99 -7.46
C ASP A 193 28.90 37.56 -6.44
N ASP A 194 28.95 38.88 -6.19
CA ASP A 194 28.34 39.55 -5.04
C ASP A 194 26.87 40.00 -5.23
N GLY A 195 26.10 39.87 -4.15
CA GLY A 195 24.95 40.72 -3.82
C GLY A 195 23.83 40.98 -4.85
N LYS A 196 22.93 40.00 -5.10
CA LYS A 196 21.55 40.33 -5.49
C LYS A 196 20.47 39.29 -5.16
N GLU A 197 19.27 39.79 -4.86
CA GLU A 197 18.07 39.02 -4.59
C GLU A 197 17.46 38.43 -5.88
N VAL A 198 17.39 37.10 -6.00
CA VAL A 198 16.51 36.39 -6.94
C VAL A 198 15.99 35.11 -6.26
N GLU A 199 14.67 34.92 -6.23
CA GLU A 199 14.04 33.66 -5.81
C GLU A 199 13.99 32.66 -6.98
N VAL A 200 14.48 31.44 -6.76
CA VAL A 200 14.15 30.24 -7.55
C VAL A 200 13.98 29.09 -6.54
N GLU A 201 12.78 28.88 -6.01
CA GLU A 201 11.74 28.01 -6.58
C GLU A 201 12.11 26.51 -6.69
N GLU A 202 12.45 25.87 -5.57
CA GLU A 202 12.04 24.47 -5.37
C GLU A 202 10.49 24.42 -5.48
N LEU A 203 9.98 23.96 -6.63
CA LEU A 203 8.55 23.95 -6.95
C LEU A 203 7.78 22.83 -6.22
N GLY A 204 7.73 22.93 -4.88
CA GLY A 204 6.84 22.13 -4.05
C GLY A 204 5.38 22.28 -4.50
N GLY A 205 4.79 21.17 -4.96
CA GLY A 205 3.54 21.14 -5.72
C GLY A 205 2.40 21.98 -5.13
N GLU A 206 1.74 22.75 -6.00
CA GLU A 206 0.69 23.70 -5.62
C GLU A 206 -0.65 23.00 -5.33
N VAL A 207 -1.15 23.15 -4.10
CA VAL A 207 -2.36 22.45 -3.62
C VAL A 207 -3.55 23.40 -3.47
N LYS A 208 -4.74 22.91 -3.88
CA LYS A 208 -5.99 23.68 -3.89
C LYS A 208 -6.72 23.60 -2.55
N VAL A 209 -6.57 24.67 -1.77
CA VAL A 209 -7.21 24.88 -0.46
C VAL A 209 -8.59 25.54 -0.62
N LEU A 210 -9.55 25.17 0.22
CA LEU A 210 -10.87 25.80 0.30
C LEU A 210 -10.94 26.83 1.42
N CYS A 211 -11.33 28.06 1.10
CA CYS A 211 -11.54 29.16 2.05
C CYS A 211 -12.98 29.68 1.96
N ARG A 212 -13.75 29.54 3.06
CA ARG A 212 -15.10 30.09 3.21
C ARG A 212 -15.02 31.50 3.78
N LEU A 213 -15.58 32.50 3.10
CA LEU A 213 -15.74 33.84 3.68
C LEU A 213 -16.84 33.85 4.75
N SER A 214 -16.58 34.47 5.90
CA SER A 214 -17.59 34.68 6.94
C SER A 214 -18.73 35.60 6.49
N SER A 215 -18.42 36.63 5.68
CA SER A 215 -19.35 37.67 5.25
C SER A 215 -20.36 37.20 4.20
N THR A 216 -19.92 36.39 3.23
CA THR A 216 -20.77 35.91 2.12
C THR A 216 -21.18 34.43 2.27
N GLY A 217 -20.58 33.68 3.20
CA GLY A 217 -20.74 32.22 3.33
C GLY A 217 -20.19 31.41 2.15
N LYS A 218 -19.59 32.06 1.16
CA LYS A 218 -19.15 31.49 -0.12
C LYS A 218 -17.75 30.90 -0.03
N ASP A 219 -17.56 29.76 -0.67
CA ASP A 219 -16.29 29.04 -0.76
C ASP A 219 -15.46 29.48 -1.97
N TYR A 220 -14.19 29.77 -1.73
CA TYR A 220 -13.18 30.10 -2.74
C TYR A 220 -12.09 29.04 -2.75
N ARG A 221 -11.64 28.64 -3.94
CA ARG A 221 -10.49 27.74 -4.12
C ARG A 221 -9.23 28.58 -4.32
N ILE A 222 -8.28 28.46 -3.41
CA ILE A 222 -6.99 29.15 -3.46
C ILE A 222 -5.89 28.12 -3.67
N ASP A 223 -4.99 28.42 -4.57
CA ASP A 223 -3.84 27.60 -4.90
C ASP A 223 -2.70 28.03 -3.96
N ALA A 224 -2.19 27.09 -3.17
CA ALA A 224 -1.29 27.33 -2.05
C ALA A 224 -0.12 26.35 -2.08
N ARG A 225 1.10 26.85 -1.89
CA ARG A 225 2.30 26.01 -1.81
C ARG A 225 2.54 25.52 -0.38
N LYS A 226 3.22 24.39 -0.26
CA LYS A 226 3.70 23.89 1.04
C LYS A 226 4.67 24.91 1.64
N GLY A 227 4.58 25.17 2.94
CA GLY A 227 5.34 26.23 3.62
C GLY A 227 4.87 27.67 3.35
N GLU A 228 3.87 27.91 2.49
CA GLU A 228 3.39 29.27 2.20
C GLU A 228 2.77 29.94 3.44
N ARG A 229 3.15 31.20 3.69
CA ARG A 229 2.62 32.01 4.80
C ARG A 229 1.15 32.37 4.56
N VAL A 230 0.34 32.35 5.62
CA VAL A 230 -1.08 32.70 5.55
C VAL A 230 -1.34 34.13 5.05
N GLY A 231 -0.41 35.07 5.22
CA GLY A 231 -0.48 36.40 4.61
C GLY A 231 -0.56 36.37 3.07
N SER A 232 0.24 35.51 2.41
CA SER A 232 0.19 35.32 0.96
C SER A 232 -1.14 34.69 0.52
N LEU A 233 -1.62 33.69 1.26
CA LEU A 233 -2.94 33.08 1.08
C LEU A 233 -4.08 34.11 1.22
N VAL A 234 -3.98 35.04 2.18
CA VAL A 234 -4.95 36.12 2.38
C VAL A 234 -4.93 37.11 1.22
N THR A 235 -3.76 37.46 0.68
CA THR A 235 -3.65 38.31 -0.52
C THR A 235 -4.28 37.63 -1.74
N LYS A 236 -3.98 36.34 -1.96
CA LYS A 236 -4.65 35.51 -2.99
C LYS A 236 -6.18 35.46 -2.79
N LEU A 237 -6.66 35.35 -1.53
CA LEU A 237 -8.09 35.37 -1.21
C LEU A 237 -8.73 36.73 -1.55
N LYS A 238 -8.13 37.86 -1.15
CA LYS A 238 -8.62 39.21 -1.45
C LYS A 238 -8.82 39.38 -2.96
N ALA A 239 -7.81 39.01 -3.75
CA ALA A 239 -7.87 39.07 -5.21
C ALA A 239 -8.99 38.20 -5.81
N LYS A 240 -9.13 36.94 -5.36
CA LYS A 240 -10.18 36.03 -5.87
C LYS A 240 -11.60 36.38 -5.37
N ALA A 241 -11.72 37.09 -4.26
CA ALA A 241 -12.99 37.49 -3.66
C ALA A 241 -13.45 38.90 -4.04
N GLY A 242 -12.59 39.73 -4.65
CA GLY A 242 -12.88 41.14 -4.94
C GLY A 242 -12.94 42.03 -3.68
N LEU A 243 -12.26 41.65 -2.60
CA LEU A 243 -12.24 42.40 -1.34
C LEU A 243 -11.23 43.54 -1.39
N GLY A 244 -11.57 44.68 -0.78
CA GLY A 244 -10.71 45.87 -0.76
C GLY A 244 -9.35 45.60 -0.08
N PRO A 245 -8.26 46.25 -0.53
CA PRO A 245 -6.91 45.96 -0.04
C PRO A 245 -6.78 46.24 1.47
N PHE A 246 -7.50 47.24 1.98
CA PHE A 246 -7.47 47.67 3.38
C PHE A 246 -8.19 46.73 4.37
N MET A 247 -9.18 45.94 3.91
CA MET A 247 -9.92 45.01 4.79
C MET A 247 -8.97 43.98 5.39
N THR A 248 -9.07 43.70 6.69
CA THR A 248 -8.21 42.69 7.34
C THR A 248 -8.94 41.35 7.37
N ILE A 249 -8.21 40.26 7.11
CA ILE A 249 -8.80 38.91 7.04
C ILE A 249 -8.01 37.98 7.96
N ARG A 250 -8.69 37.37 8.93
CA ARG A 250 -8.10 36.38 9.83
C ARG A 250 -8.58 34.98 9.43
N VAL A 251 -7.64 34.11 9.12
CA VAL A 251 -7.91 32.72 8.73
C VAL A 251 -8.01 31.85 9.98
N VAL A 252 -9.07 31.04 10.06
CA VAL A 252 -9.40 30.20 11.21
C VAL A 252 -9.62 28.77 10.77
N TYR A 253 -9.12 27.82 11.57
CA TYR A 253 -9.32 26.39 11.35
C TYR A 253 -9.33 25.65 12.69
N GLY A 254 -10.25 24.70 12.88
CA GLY A 254 -10.35 23.92 14.13
C GLY A 254 -10.53 24.76 15.41
N GLY A 255 -11.05 25.99 15.29
CA GLY A 255 -11.16 26.95 16.40
C GLY A 255 -9.88 27.75 16.72
N LYS A 256 -8.78 27.56 15.99
CA LYS A 256 -7.55 28.35 16.11
C LYS A 256 -7.42 29.35 14.95
N ILE A 257 -6.96 30.56 15.28
CA ILE A 257 -6.65 31.62 14.32
C ILE A 257 -5.18 31.48 13.91
N PHE A 258 -4.88 31.55 12.61
CA PHE A 258 -3.50 31.60 12.10
C PHE A 258 -2.95 33.04 12.17
N GLY A 259 -1.65 33.16 12.49
CA GLY A 259 -0.92 34.42 12.29
C GLY A 259 -0.49 34.58 10.83
N GLU A 260 -0.44 35.82 10.33
CA GLU A 260 -0.10 36.11 8.91
C GLU A 260 1.28 35.58 8.50
N ASN A 261 2.26 35.61 9.41
CA ASN A 261 3.61 35.09 9.19
C ASN A 261 3.73 33.56 9.37
N GLN A 262 2.63 32.86 9.64
CA GLN A 262 2.62 31.44 9.98
C GLN A 262 2.16 30.61 8.76
N PRO A 263 2.76 29.44 8.48
CA PRO A 263 2.27 28.53 7.45
C PRO A 263 1.10 27.69 7.96
N LEU A 264 0.25 27.19 7.06
CA LEU A 264 -0.91 26.37 7.42
C LEU A 264 -0.54 25.08 8.19
N GLU A 265 0.65 24.53 7.89
CA GLU A 265 1.25 23.36 8.56
C GLU A 265 1.52 23.54 10.05
N SER A 266 1.50 24.78 10.58
CA SER A 266 1.68 25.01 12.03
C SER A 266 0.53 24.48 12.88
N HIS A 267 -0.60 24.16 12.27
CA HIS A 267 -1.77 23.64 12.97
C HIS A 267 -1.74 22.10 12.98
N PRO A 268 -1.79 21.44 14.16
CA PRO A 268 -1.53 20.00 14.28
C PRO A 268 -2.55 19.09 13.58
N PHE A 269 -3.73 19.64 13.24
CA PHE A 269 -4.78 18.95 12.48
C PHE A 269 -4.89 19.43 11.02
N TRP A 270 -3.89 20.15 10.50
CA TRP A 270 -3.85 20.55 9.09
C TRP A 270 -3.18 19.48 8.23
N ASN A 271 -3.80 19.15 7.10
CA ASN A 271 -3.17 18.38 6.04
C ASN A 271 -3.72 18.81 4.67
N TYR A 272 -2.85 19.12 3.71
CA TYR A 272 -3.23 19.47 2.33
C TYR A 272 -3.89 18.31 1.56
N ASP A 273 -3.64 17.05 1.96
CA ASP A 273 -4.33 15.88 1.39
C ASP A 273 -5.85 15.88 1.62
N ALA A 274 -6.27 16.52 2.71
CA ALA A 274 -7.62 16.43 3.21
C ALA A 274 -8.46 17.62 2.70
N LYS A 275 -9.74 17.37 2.44
CA LYS A 275 -10.71 18.38 1.98
C LYS A 275 -11.15 19.30 3.13
N HIS A 276 -10.19 19.90 3.80
CA HIS A 276 -10.40 20.89 4.85
C HIS A 276 -10.97 22.19 4.26
N VAL A 277 -11.76 22.90 5.07
CA VAL A 277 -12.26 24.24 4.75
C VAL A 277 -11.75 25.20 5.82
N LEU A 278 -10.98 26.19 5.39
CA LEU A 278 -10.58 27.32 6.21
C LEU A 278 -11.73 28.33 6.31
N VAL A 279 -11.93 28.93 7.47
CA VAL A 279 -12.89 30.02 7.67
C VAL A 279 -12.13 31.34 7.67
N ALA A 280 -12.36 32.16 6.64
CA ALA A 280 -11.77 33.48 6.52
C ALA A 280 -12.73 34.52 7.11
N MET A 281 -12.40 35.00 8.31
CA MET A 281 -13.14 36.07 8.97
C MET A 281 -12.69 37.42 8.41
N VAL A 282 -13.60 38.13 7.73
CA VAL A 282 -13.35 39.49 7.21
C VAL A 282 -13.69 40.51 8.29
N PHE A 283 -12.81 41.50 8.47
CA PHE A 283 -12.98 42.67 9.30
C PHE A 283 -12.75 43.93 8.46
N GLU A 284 -13.54 44.95 8.73
CA GLU A 284 -13.48 46.29 8.14
C GLU A 284 -12.66 47.24 9.03
#